data_AF-A0A2V9ZWJ6-F1
#
_entry.id   AF-A0A2V9ZWJ6-F1
#
_cell.length_a   1.000
_cell.length_b   1.000
_cell.length_c   1.000
_cell.angle_alpha   90.00
_cell.angle_beta   90.00
_cell.angle_gamma   90.00
#
_symmetry.space_group_name_H-M   'P 1'
#
loop_
_entity.id
_entity.type
_entity.pdbx_description
1 polymer ?
#
loop_
_entity_poly.entity_id
_entity_poly.type
_entity_poly.pdbx_seq_one_letter_code
_entity_poly.pdbx_strand_id
1 'polypeptide(L)' 'MPDRNLQIAKFIGATPSMAYCDVCRLVFRTRQEFLIDADKAKRQLQSDFEKHECKPEEGAVNEALNHIR' A
#
# COMPACT_ATOMS: atom_id res chain seq x y z
N MET A 1 -5.15 -15.50 8.34
CA MET A 1 -4.80 -14.80 7.07
C MET A 1 -3.45 -14.16 7.29
N PRO A 2 -2.55 -14.10 6.30
CA PRO A 2 -1.25 -13.45 6.51
C PRO A 2 -1.47 -12.04 7.08
N ASP A 3 -0.75 -11.70 8.14
CA ASP A 3 -0.77 -10.37 8.76
C ASP A 3 -0.21 -9.35 7.75
N ARG A 4 -1.08 -8.85 6.86
CA ARG A 4 -0.76 -7.72 5.98
C ARG A 4 -0.59 -6.47 6.81
N ASN A 5 0.40 -5.65 6.48
CA ASN A 5 0.67 -4.37 7.12
C ASN A 5 0.70 -3.23 6.13
N LEU A 6 0.22 -2.07 6.59
CA LEU A 6 0.37 -0.81 5.89
C LEU A 6 1.75 -0.22 6.21
N GLN A 7 2.58 -0.05 5.18
CA GLN A 7 3.92 0.53 5.31
C GLN A 7 3.92 1.93 4.72
N ILE A 8 4.30 2.93 5.52
CA ILE A 8 4.44 4.31 5.02
C ILE A 8 5.72 4.42 4.20
N ALA A 9 5.59 4.78 2.92
CA ALA A 9 6.72 4.94 2.02
C ALA A 9 7.24 6.38 1.96
N LYS A 10 6.36 7.37 2.16
CA LYS A 10 6.73 8.78 2.01
C LYS A 10 5.94 9.68 2.94
N PHE A 11 6.63 10.70 3.44
CA PHE A 11 6.07 11.82 4.18
C PHE A 11 6.25 13.12 3.40
N ILE A 12 5.33 14.07 3.62
CA ILE A 12 5.46 15.48 3.27
C ILE A 12 5.41 16.25 4.59
N GLY A 13 6.57 16.75 5.04
CA GLY A 13 6.72 17.22 6.42
C GLY A 13 6.47 16.08 7.41
N ALA A 14 5.53 16.27 8.34
CA ALA A 14 5.10 15.24 9.29
C ALA A 14 3.92 14.38 8.78
N THR A 15 3.34 14.72 7.62
CA THR A 15 2.14 14.06 7.11
C THR A 15 2.51 12.87 6.21
N PRO A 16 2.03 11.64 6.48
CA PRO A 16 2.23 10.53 5.54
C PRO A 16 1.49 10.83 4.23
N SER A 17 2.20 10.78 3.10
CA SER A 17 1.64 11.07 1.77
C SER A 17 1.42 9.82 0.93
N MET A 18 2.17 8.74 1.22
CA MET A 18 2.13 7.50 0.47
C MET A 18 2.43 6.31 1.37
N ALA A 19 1.68 5.24 1.18
CA ALA A 19 1.88 3.96 1.85
C ALA A 19 1.65 2.80 0.89
N TYR A 20 2.00 1.58 1.28
CA TYR A 20 1.73 0.37 0.50
C TYR A 20 1.43 -0.84 1.39
N CYS A 21 0.74 -1.83 0.82
CA CYS A 21 0.57 -3.15 1.45
C CYS A 21 1.86 -3.96 1.31
N ASP A 22 2.41 -4.47 2.40
CA ASP A 22 3.64 -5.28 2.40
C ASP A 22 3.52 -6.60 1.60
N VAL A 23 2.31 -7.15 1.49
CA VAL A 23 2.01 -8.39 0.76
C VAL A 23 1.85 -8.15 -0.75
N CYS A 24 0.85 -7.37 -1.16
CA CYS A 24 0.53 -7.18 -2.59
C CYS A 24 1.16 -5.94 -3.23
N ARG A 25 1.92 -5.14 -2.46
CA ARG A 25 2.56 -3.90 -2.92
C ARG A 25 1.62 -2.84 -3.49
N LEU A 26 0.30 -2.98 -3.30
CA LEU A 26 -0.68 -1.96 -3.69
C LEU A 26 -0.38 -0.65 -2.96
N VAL A 27 -0.31 0.44 -3.71
CA VAL A 27 0.04 1.78 -3.20
C VAL A 27 -1.21 2.57 -2.86
N PHE A 28 -1.21 3.17 -1.68
CA PHE A 28 -2.22 4.10 -1.17
C PHE A 28 -1.61 5.51 -1.12
N ARG A 29 -2.39 6.52 -1.52
CA ARG A 29 -1.96 7.92 -1.53
C ARG A 29 -2.92 8.75 -0.70
N THR A 30 -2.34 9.64 0.09
CA THR A 30 -3.11 10.61 0.86
C THR A 30 -3.76 11.61 -0.10
N ARG A 31 -5.06 11.86 0.09
CA ARG A 31 -5.78 12.89 -0.66
C ARG A 31 -5.19 14.25 -0.34
N GLN A 32 -5.14 15.13 -1.34
CA GLN A 32 -4.53 16.45 -1.20
C GLN A 32 -5.14 17.27 -0.06
N GLU A 33 -6.46 17.18 0.14
CA GLU A 33 -7.20 17.82 1.23
C GLU A 33 -6.77 17.37 2.64
N PHE A 34 -6.15 16.18 2.77
CA PHE A 34 -5.67 15.64 4.04
C PHE A 34 -4.16 15.80 4.23
N LEU A 35 -3.40 16.29 3.24
CA LEU A 35 -1.95 16.49 3.38
C LEU A 35 -1.58 17.54 4.43
N ILE A 36 -2.52 18.43 4.78
CA ILE A 36 -2.35 19.44 5.83
C ILE A 36 -2.65 18.91 7.25
N ASP A 37 -3.18 17.70 7.38
CA ASP A 37 -3.62 17.10 8.65
C ASP A 37 -3.14 15.64 8.73
N ALA A 38 -2.04 15.44 9.46
CA ALA A 38 -1.37 14.14 9.56
C ALA A 38 -2.28 13.02 10.10
N ASP A 39 -3.20 13.35 11.02
CA ASP A 39 -4.13 12.38 11.59
C ASP A 39 -5.23 11.98 10.61
N LYS A 40 -5.73 12.93 9.80
CA LYS A 40 -6.67 12.59 8.72
C LYS A 40 -5.99 11.78 7.63
N ALA A 41 -4.76 12.13 7.25
CA ALA A 41 -3.97 11.38 6.29
C ALA A 41 -3.75 9.93 6.74
N LYS A 42 -3.33 9.72 7.99
CA LYS A 42 -3.12 8.40 8.56
C LYS A 42 -4.43 7.58 8.59
N ARG A 43 -5.54 8.18 9.04
CA ARG A 43 -6.86 7.52 9.07
C ARG A 43 -7.36 7.15 7.67
N GLN A 44 -7.15 8.02 6.69
CA GLN A 44 -7.52 7.72 5.31
C GLN A 44 -6.70 6.55 4.76
N LEU A 45 -5.37 6.60 4.86
CA LEU A 45 -4.50 5.52 4.39
C LEU A 45 -4.83 4.18 5.07
N GLN A 46 -5.09 4.20 6.38
CA GLN A 46 -5.52 3.02 7.14
C GLN A 46 -6.87 2.49 6.66
N SER A 47 -7.85 3.37 6.42
CA SER A 47 -9.18 2.96 5.93
C SER A 47 -9.10 2.38 4.51
N ASP A 48 -8.31 2.98 3.63
CA ASP A 48 -8.09 2.49 2.27
C ASP A 48 -7.37 1.12 2.31
N PHE A 49 -6.42 0.95 3.22
CA PHE A 49 -5.77 -0.33 3.49
C PHE A 49 -6.74 -1.38 4.08
N GLU A 50 -7.65 -1.03 4.97
CA GLU A 50 -8.60 -2.02 5.51
C GLU A 50 -9.57 -2.51 4.44
N LYS A 51 -10.01 -1.60 3.56
CA LYS A 51 -10.97 -1.87 2.48
C LYS A 51 -10.37 -2.56 1.27
N HIS A 52 -9.04 -2.51 1.07
CA HIS A 52 -8.47 -3.13 -0.12
C HIS A 52 -8.58 -4.65 -0.06
N GLU A 53 -8.90 -5.26 -1.19
CA GLU A 53 -8.79 -6.70 -1.36
C GLU A 53 -7.32 -7.04 -1.65
N CYS A 54 -6.64 -7.63 -0.68
CA CYS A 54 -5.25 -8.03 -0.84
C CYS A 54 -5.17 -9.25 -1.75
N LYS A 55 -4.70 -9.03 -2.98
CA LYS A 55 -4.38 -10.07 -3.95
C LYS A 55 -2.85 -10.09 -4.09
N PRO A 56 -2.12 -10.90 -3.29
CA PRO A 56 -0.72 -11.15 -3.59
C PRO A 56 -0.65 -11.66 -5.03
N GLU A 57 0.30 -11.18 -5.83
CA GLU A 57 0.50 -11.70 -7.18
C GLU A 57 0.93 -13.17 -7.09
N GLU A 58 -0.03 -14.10 -7.08
CA GLU A 58 0.20 -15.51 -7.33
C GLU A 58 0.53 -15.67 -8.83
N GLY A 59 1.80 -15.48 -9.21
CA GLY A 59 2.19 -15.76 -10.60
C GLY A 59 3.49 -15.15 -11.12
N ALA A 60 3.97 -14.04 -10.57
CA ALA A 60 5.14 -13.35 -11.14
C ALA A 60 6.44 -14.19 -11.12
N VAL A 61 6.50 -15.23 -10.28
CA VAL A 61 7.66 -16.13 -10.20
C VAL A 61 7.51 -17.34 -11.16
N ASN A 62 6.29 -17.75 -11.52
CA ASN A 62 6.07 -18.96 -12.34
C ASN A 62 5.99 -18.67 -13.86
N GLU A 63 5.65 -17.45 -14.29
CA GLU A 63 5.70 -17.10 -15.72
C GLU A 63 7.14 -16.83 -16.22
N ALA A 64 8.05 -16.39 -15.34
CA ALA A 64 9.46 -16.17 -15.71
C ALA A 64 10.25 -17.49 -15.88
N LEU A 65 9.81 -18.59 -15.26
CA LEU A 65 10.48 -19.90 -15.33
C LEU A 65 10.03 -20.75 -16.55
N ASN A 66 8.90 -20.43 -17.19
CA ASN A 66 8.41 -21.16 -18.37
C ASN A 66 8.98 -20.67 -19.72
N HIS A 67 9.77 -19.58 -19.71
CA HIS A 67 10.41 -19.04 -20.92
C HIS A 67 11.87 -19.44 -21.10
N ILE A 68 12.42 -20.30 -20.23
CA ILE A 68 13.74 -20.92 -20.42
C ILE A 68 13.49 -22.36 -20.88
N ARG A 69 13.20 -22.52 -22.18
CA ARG A 69 13.26 -23.80 -22.87
C ARG A 69 14.15 -23.66 -24.09
#